data_AF-A0A1V5LBH8-F1
#
_entry.id   AF-A0A1V5LBH8-F1
#
_cell.length_a   1.000
_cell.length_b   1.000
_cell.length_c   1.000
_cell.angle_alpha   90.00
_cell.angle_beta   90.00
_cell.angle_gamma   90.00
#
_symmetry.space_group_name_H-M   'P 1'
#
loop_
_entity.id
_entity.type
_entity.pdbx_description
1 polymer ?
#
loop_
_entity_poly.entity_id
_entity_poly.type
_entity_poly.pdbx_seq_one_letter_code
_entity_poly.pdbx_strand_id
1 'polypeptide(L)'
;MIHNDFEPQQPDSPPPGTSLRDYPTATQRRIRVGTCSWTDRTMVAAWYPRDVRSAADRLRYYATWFDTVEVDSTFYGLPSRRTAHLWAERTPPGFLFHVKAFAMMTRHPVRPEQLPRQLREALPYEEDSSGRIIHPTHELRKAVFDWFLEALSPLGQAGKLGAVLLQFPPYMTASPRARDYIRYAVQLLKPHPVAVEFRHASWVTGDEFSQTTQLLEELGAAYVCVDEPRIASPTVLPPIVACTTPSLAYVRFHGRNSATWNAKTRSAAERFRYRYKDAELREWVDPIMRLAGLAETTHVLFNNCYGDYAPKNARQMMFLLDLMHEP
;
A
#
# COMPACT_ATOMS: atom_id res chain seq x y z
N MET A 1 3.43 7.21 -47.75
CA MET A 1 2.02 7.37 -47.35
C MET A 1 1.49 6.01 -46.94
N ILE A 2 1.50 5.71 -45.65
CA ILE A 2 0.64 4.68 -45.04
C ILE A 2 0.25 5.28 -43.68
N HIS A 3 -0.96 5.84 -43.64
CA HIS A 3 -1.66 6.19 -42.41
C HIS A 3 -2.04 4.89 -41.71
N ASN A 4 -1.81 4.81 -40.40
CA ASN A 4 -2.52 3.86 -39.55
C ASN A 4 -2.85 4.60 -38.26
N ASP A 5 -4.02 5.25 -38.29
CA ASP A 5 -4.62 5.97 -37.18
C ASP A 5 -5.11 4.95 -36.14
N PHE A 6 -4.32 4.73 -35.10
CA PHE A 6 -4.83 4.14 -33.86
C PHE A 6 -5.49 5.25 -33.06
N GLU A 7 -6.80 5.48 -33.29
CA GLU A 7 -7.63 6.23 -32.36
C GLU A 7 -7.76 5.44 -31.05
N PRO A 8 -7.42 6.03 -29.88
CA PRO A 8 -7.68 5.41 -28.60
C PRO A 8 -9.18 5.47 -28.32
N GLN A 9 -9.85 4.32 -28.38
CA GLN A 9 -11.21 4.17 -27.85
C GLN A 9 -11.23 4.59 -26.37
N GLN A 10 -12.04 5.59 -26.04
CA GLN A 10 -12.34 5.95 -24.66
C GLN A 10 -12.96 4.73 -23.96
N PRO A 11 -12.62 4.44 -22.70
CA PRO A 11 -13.35 3.43 -21.95
C PRO A 11 -14.78 3.92 -21.77
N ASP A 12 -15.75 3.08 -22.14
CA ASP A 12 -17.17 3.33 -21.94
C ASP A 12 -17.43 3.75 -20.49
N SER A 13 -18.21 4.83 -20.34
CA SER A 13 -18.68 5.27 -19.02
C SER A 13 -19.53 4.14 -18.42
N PRO A 14 -19.48 3.89 -17.09
CA PRO A 14 -20.35 2.89 -16.49
C PRO A 14 -21.82 3.26 -16.78
N PRO A 15 -22.69 2.28 -17.09
CA PRO A 15 -24.10 2.57 -17.34
C PRO A 15 -24.74 3.21 -16.09
N PRO A 16 -25.72 4.11 -16.26
CA PRO A 16 -26.38 4.75 -15.13
C PRO A 16 -27.12 3.69 -14.30
N GLY A 17 -26.73 3.51 -13.02
CA GLY A 17 -27.43 2.61 -12.09
C GLY A 17 -26.56 1.70 -11.21
N THR A 18 -25.23 1.69 -11.36
CA THR A 18 -24.32 0.88 -10.54
C THR A 18 -24.11 1.50 -9.15
N SER A 19 -25.00 1.15 -8.22
CA SER A 19 -24.77 1.30 -6.78
C SER A 19 -24.42 -0.06 -6.21
N LEU A 20 -23.19 -0.23 -5.70
CA LEU A 20 -22.86 -1.33 -4.79
C LEU A 20 -23.70 -1.12 -3.51
N ARG A 21 -24.84 -1.82 -3.42
CA ARG A 21 -25.58 -1.94 -2.16
C ARG A 21 -25.00 -3.10 -1.36
N ASP A 22 -24.84 -2.85 -0.07
CA ASP A 22 -24.56 -3.74 1.04
C ASP A 22 -23.27 -4.58 0.95
N TYR A 23 -22.19 -4.03 1.53
CA TYR A 23 -21.01 -4.81 1.85
C TYR A 23 -21.40 -5.96 2.79
N PRO A 24 -20.96 -7.21 2.52
CA PRO A 24 -21.37 -8.34 3.32
C PRO A 24 -21.01 -8.14 4.80
N THR A 25 -22.02 -8.29 5.65
CA THR A 25 -21.88 -8.39 7.10
C THR A 25 -20.97 -9.57 7.46
N ALA A 26 -20.18 -9.40 8.50
CA ALA A 26 -19.07 -10.25 8.88
C ALA A 26 -19.48 -11.71 9.16
N THR A 27 -19.26 -12.62 8.19
CA THR A 27 -19.12 -14.08 8.41
C THR A 27 -18.45 -14.84 7.25
N GLN A 28 -18.16 -14.22 6.10
CA GLN A 28 -17.47 -14.87 4.98
C GLN A 28 -16.01 -14.43 4.94
N ARG A 29 -15.07 -15.35 4.67
CA ARG A 29 -13.65 -15.01 4.40
C ARG A 29 -13.60 -13.95 3.30
N ARG A 30 -13.01 -12.77 3.57
CA ARG A 30 -13.08 -11.62 2.64
C ARG A 30 -11.77 -11.44 1.88
N ILE A 31 -11.82 -11.51 0.55
CA ILE A 31 -10.74 -10.99 -0.30
C ILE A 31 -11.15 -9.60 -0.76
N ARG A 32 -10.29 -8.61 -0.53
CA ARG A 32 -10.51 -7.22 -0.95
C ARG A 32 -9.39 -6.77 -1.87
N VAL A 33 -9.76 -6.32 -3.06
CA VAL A 33 -8.80 -5.92 -4.10
C VAL A 33 -8.86 -4.41 -4.29
N GLY A 34 -7.70 -3.77 -4.35
CA GLY A 34 -7.60 -2.33 -4.53
C GLY A 34 -6.26 -1.92 -5.12
N THR A 35 -5.95 -0.63 -5.02
CA THR A 35 -4.72 -0.03 -5.55
C THR A 35 -3.95 0.69 -4.45
N CYS A 36 -2.66 0.95 -4.69
CA CYS A 36 -1.81 1.72 -3.77
C CYS A 36 -1.85 3.23 -4.02
N SER A 37 -2.83 3.69 -4.79
CA SER A 37 -3.10 5.10 -5.03
C SER A 37 -4.42 5.28 -5.77
N TRP A 38 -5.16 6.32 -5.44
CA TRP A 38 -6.25 6.83 -6.28
C TRP A 38 -5.93 8.23 -6.83
N THR A 39 -4.77 8.79 -6.49
CA THR A 39 -4.42 10.19 -6.80
C THR A 39 -3.11 10.33 -7.57
N ASP A 40 -2.48 9.23 -8.01
CA ASP A 40 -1.29 9.31 -8.84
C ASP A 40 -1.59 10.15 -10.09
N ARG A 41 -0.70 11.07 -10.45
CA ARG A 41 -0.95 12.03 -11.53
C ARG A 41 -1.20 11.34 -12.88
N THR A 42 -0.48 10.25 -13.15
CA THR A 42 -0.63 9.50 -14.40
C THR A 42 -1.95 8.73 -14.42
N MET A 43 -2.37 8.18 -13.27
CA MET A 43 -3.69 7.56 -13.10
C MET A 43 -4.83 8.57 -13.21
N VAL A 44 -4.68 9.75 -12.59
CA VAL A 44 -5.65 10.85 -12.69
C VAL A 44 -5.88 11.24 -14.15
N ALA A 45 -4.81 11.30 -14.94
CA ALA A 45 -4.87 11.64 -16.35
C ALA A 45 -5.47 10.54 -17.26
N ALA A 46 -5.39 9.27 -16.85
CA ALA A 46 -5.70 8.13 -17.74
C ALA A 46 -6.97 7.36 -17.39
N TRP A 47 -7.35 7.28 -16.11
CA TRP A 47 -8.40 6.35 -15.65
C TRP A 47 -9.73 7.03 -15.31
N TYR A 48 -9.70 8.28 -14.87
CA TYR A 48 -10.91 8.98 -14.45
C TYR A 48 -11.65 9.61 -15.63
N PRO A 49 -13.00 9.60 -15.61
CA PRO A 49 -13.81 10.37 -16.56
C PRO A 49 -13.48 11.87 -16.55
N ARG A 50 -13.69 12.55 -17.68
CA ARG A 50 -13.29 13.96 -17.88
C ARG A 50 -14.03 14.96 -16.96
N ASP A 51 -15.19 14.60 -16.47
CA ASP A 51 -16.02 15.35 -15.54
C ASP A 51 -15.62 15.15 -14.06
N VAL A 52 -14.85 14.10 -13.74
CA VAL A 52 -14.31 13.85 -12.39
C VAL A 52 -13.07 14.70 -12.15
N ARG A 53 -13.28 15.94 -11.69
CA ARG A 53 -12.22 16.97 -11.60
C ARG A 53 -11.69 17.21 -10.20
N SER A 54 -12.51 17.09 -9.15
CA SER A 54 -12.07 17.38 -7.78
C SER A 54 -11.45 16.15 -7.09
N ALA A 55 -10.69 16.38 -6.03
CA ALA A 55 -10.16 15.29 -5.20
C ALA A 55 -11.29 14.52 -4.48
N ALA A 56 -12.43 15.19 -4.22
CA ALA A 56 -13.58 14.54 -3.62
C ALA A 56 -14.26 13.60 -4.62
N ASP A 57 -14.50 14.08 -5.84
CA ASP A 57 -15.17 13.31 -6.90
C ASP A 57 -14.31 12.11 -7.30
N ARG A 58 -12.98 12.27 -7.37
CA ARG A 58 -12.07 11.14 -7.62
C ARG A 58 -12.18 10.04 -6.58
N LEU A 59 -12.21 10.39 -5.29
CA LEU A 59 -12.34 9.37 -4.24
C LEU A 59 -13.71 8.70 -4.28
N ARG A 60 -14.79 9.47 -4.53
CA ARG A 60 -16.14 8.92 -4.69
C ARG A 60 -16.22 7.98 -5.89
N TYR A 61 -15.67 8.39 -7.04
CA TYR A 61 -15.59 7.55 -8.23
C TYR A 61 -14.75 6.30 -7.98
N TYR A 62 -13.58 6.41 -7.35
CA TYR A 62 -12.77 5.24 -7.00
C TYR A 62 -13.56 4.24 -6.14
N ALA A 63 -14.32 4.74 -5.17
CA ALA A 63 -15.13 3.94 -4.27
C ALA A 63 -16.34 3.25 -4.93
N THR A 64 -16.65 3.54 -6.19
CA THR A 64 -17.64 2.75 -6.97
C THR A 64 -17.03 1.48 -7.56
N TRP A 65 -15.69 1.38 -7.64
CA TRP A 65 -14.99 0.25 -8.22
C TRP A 65 -14.32 -0.66 -7.20
N PHE A 66 -13.85 -0.08 -6.08
CA PHE A 66 -13.11 -0.78 -5.05
C PHE A 66 -13.61 -0.40 -3.67
N ASP A 67 -13.49 -1.31 -2.73
CA ASP A 67 -13.86 -1.11 -1.32
C ASP A 67 -12.65 -0.91 -0.40
N THR A 68 -11.45 -0.91 -0.98
CA THR A 68 -10.19 -0.65 -0.27
C THR A 68 -9.20 0.13 -1.13
N VAL A 69 -8.34 0.88 -0.45
CA VAL A 69 -7.21 1.57 -1.07
C VAL A 69 -6.05 1.65 -0.08
N GLU A 70 -4.83 1.63 -0.59
CA GLU A 70 -3.64 1.97 0.17
C GLU A 70 -3.21 3.41 -0.14
N VAL A 71 -2.99 4.19 0.91
CA VAL A 71 -2.59 5.60 0.87
C VAL A 71 -1.07 5.70 0.90
N ASP A 72 -0.46 5.95 -0.26
CA ASP A 72 1.00 6.12 -0.36
C ASP A 72 1.46 7.57 -0.12
N SER A 73 0.58 8.57 -0.23
CA SER A 73 0.95 9.98 -0.07
C SER A 73 1.52 10.28 1.31
N THR A 74 1.10 9.53 2.33
CA THR A 74 1.55 9.66 3.72
C THR A 74 3.02 9.28 3.93
N PHE A 75 3.61 8.52 3.00
CA PHE A 75 5.04 8.26 2.98
C PHE A 75 5.86 9.55 2.80
N TYR A 76 5.34 10.48 1.98
CA TYR A 76 6.04 11.71 1.60
C TYR A 76 5.77 12.89 2.52
N GLY A 77 4.71 12.83 3.32
CA GLY A 77 4.37 13.85 4.32
C GLY A 77 3.33 13.34 5.29
N LEU A 78 3.41 13.74 6.54
CA LEU A 78 2.45 13.32 7.57
C LEU A 78 1.01 13.73 7.17
N PRO A 79 0.01 12.85 7.35
CA PRO A 79 -1.38 13.20 7.07
C PRO A 79 -1.86 14.30 8.02
N SER A 80 -2.90 15.00 7.61
CA SER A 80 -3.65 15.90 8.49
C SER A 80 -4.93 15.23 8.97
N ARG A 81 -5.35 15.53 10.21
CA ARG A 81 -6.62 15.07 10.76
C ARG A 81 -7.81 15.45 9.86
N ARG A 82 -7.79 16.65 9.29
CA ARG A 82 -8.81 17.11 8.33
C ARG A 82 -8.86 16.21 7.09
N THR A 83 -7.71 15.84 6.54
CA THR A 83 -7.64 14.98 5.36
C THR A 83 -8.22 13.60 5.66
N ALA A 84 -7.86 13.00 6.80
CA ALA A 84 -8.41 11.70 7.23
C ALA A 84 -9.93 11.74 7.45
N HIS A 85 -10.45 12.82 8.05
CA HIS A 85 -11.89 13.03 8.19
C HIS A 85 -12.59 13.08 6.82
N LEU A 86 -12.04 13.87 5.88
CA LEU A 86 -12.60 13.97 4.53
C LEU A 86 -12.56 12.64 3.77
N TRP A 87 -11.53 11.82 3.98
CA TRP A 87 -11.49 10.46 3.43
C TRP A 87 -12.60 9.59 4.00
N ALA A 88 -12.80 9.61 5.31
CA ALA A 88 -13.89 8.87 5.95
C ALA A 88 -15.28 9.31 5.46
N GLU A 89 -15.51 10.62 5.32
CA GLU A 89 -16.81 11.19 4.91
C GLU A 89 -17.16 10.87 3.44
N ARG A 90 -16.16 10.74 2.58
CA ARG A 90 -16.35 10.63 1.12
C ARG A 90 -16.45 9.21 0.61
N THR A 91 -16.26 8.20 1.46
CA THR A 91 -16.40 6.79 1.09
C THR A 91 -17.60 6.14 1.77
N PRO A 92 -18.15 5.05 1.21
CA PRO A 92 -19.22 4.28 1.85
C PRO A 92 -18.81 3.63 3.20
N PRO A 93 -19.76 3.24 4.05
CA PRO A 93 -19.48 2.35 5.20
C PRO A 93 -18.77 1.08 4.75
N GLY A 94 -17.85 0.54 5.55
CA GLY A 94 -17.10 -0.68 5.20
C GLY A 94 -15.95 -0.49 4.21
N PHE A 95 -15.77 0.70 3.62
CA PHE A 95 -14.58 1.05 2.84
C PHE A 95 -13.34 1.15 3.74
N LEU A 96 -12.24 0.51 3.36
CA LEU A 96 -11.01 0.47 4.16
C LEU A 96 -9.87 1.26 3.53
N PHE A 97 -9.16 2.02 4.36
CA PHE A 97 -7.91 2.68 4.01
C PHE A 97 -6.75 1.99 4.71
N HIS A 98 -5.83 1.43 3.94
CA HIS A 98 -4.51 1.09 4.44
C HIS A 98 -3.62 2.32 4.29
N VAL A 99 -2.79 2.63 5.29
CA VAL A 99 -2.01 3.87 5.29
C VAL A 99 -0.55 3.54 5.39
N LYS A 100 0.23 3.95 4.39
CA LYS A 100 1.68 3.78 4.41
C LYS A 100 2.28 4.69 5.46
N ALA A 101 3.12 4.13 6.32
CA ALA A 101 3.79 4.89 7.35
C ALA A 101 4.68 5.97 6.72
N PHE A 102 4.77 7.12 7.40
CA PHE A 102 5.65 8.20 6.99
C PHE A 102 7.10 7.73 6.92
N ALA A 103 7.85 8.18 5.91
CA ALA A 103 9.20 7.70 5.60
C ALA A 103 10.13 7.58 6.83
N MET A 104 10.09 8.56 7.76
CA MET A 104 10.90 8.50 8.97
C MET A 104 10.57 7.25 9.82
N MET A 105 9.30 6.85 9.94
CA MET A 105 8.83 5.69 10.71
C MET A 105 9.37 4.36 10.18
N THR A 106 9.80 4.30 8.92
CA THR A 106 10.38 3.09 8.31
C THR A 106 11.87 3.23 8.05
N ARG A 107 12.57 4.14 8.75
CA ARG A 107 14.03 4.38 8.62
C ARG A 107 14.44 4.93 7.25
N HIS A 108 13.51 5.49 6.48
CA HIS A 108 13.86 6.29 5.32
C HIS A 108 14.29 7.69 5.76
N PRO A 109 15.29 8.28 5.09
CA PRO A 109 15.70 9.65 5.36
C PRO A 109 14.61 10.61 4.90
N VAL A 110 14.42 11.69 5.65
CA VAL A 110 13.43 12.73 5.33
C VAL A 110 14.07 14.10 5.40
N ARG A 111 13.59 15.05 4.59
CA ARG A 111 13.95 16.45 4.76
C ARG A 111 13.14 17.08 5.89
N PRO A 112 13.69 18.06 6.64
CA PRO A 112 12.96 18.74 7.70
C PRO A 112 11.60 19.32 7.25
N GLU A 113 11.47 19.81 6.02
CA GLU A 113 10.23 20.40 5.49
C GLU A 113 9.09 19.40 5.36
N GLN A 114 9.38 18.09 5.41
CA GLN A 114 8.36 17.04 5.40
C GLN A 114 7.72 16.85 6.78
N LEU A 115 8.31 17.41 7.84
CA LEU A 115 7.74 17.42 9.18
C LEU A 115 6.81 18.62 9.36
N PRO A 116 5.72 18.46 10.13
CA PRO A 116 4.96 19.59 10.65
C PRO A 116 5.90 20.57 11.35
N ARG A 117 5.64 21.87 11.13
CA ARG A 117 6.43 22.97 11.71
C ARG A 117 6.64 22.80 13.21
N GLN A 118 5.60 22.36 13.91
CA GLN A 118 5.59 22.13 15.36
C GLN A 118 6.63 21.09 15.79
N LEU A 119 6.71 19.95 15.09
CA LEU A 119 7.70 18.91 15.41
C LEU A 119 9.12 19.37 15.06
N ARG A 120 9.25 20.08 13.93
CA ARG A 120 10.53 20.60 13.44
C ARG A 120 11.12 21.66 14.38
N GLU A 121 10.30 22.50 14.99
CA GLU A 121 10.76 23.56 15.90
C GLU A 121 10.91 23.07 17.35
N ALA A 122 10.17 22.03 17.75
CA ALA A 122 10.15 21.57 19.14
C ALA A 122 11.25 20.56 19.49
N LEU A 123 11.73 19.77 18.52
CA LEU A 123 12.60 18.63 18.80
C LEU A 123 13.91 18.72 17.99
N PRO A 124 15.07 18.44 18.62
CA PRO A 124 16.35 18.50 17.93
C PRO A 124 16.51 17.37 16.91
N TYR A 125 17.19 17.66 15.82
CA TYR A 125 17.62 16.70 14.82
C TYR A 125 18.92 17.16 14.15
N GLU A 126 19.62 16.21 13.57
CA GLU A 126 20.80 16.45 12.75
C GLU A 126 20.49 16.14 11.29
N GLU A 127 21.07 16.93 10.40
CA GLU A 127 20.98 16.76 8.95
C GLU A 127 22.31 16.20 8.40
N ASP A 128 22.21 15.31 7.42
CA ASP A 128 23.35 14.91 6.60
C ASP A 128 23.76 16.02 5.62
N SER A 129 24.83 15.79 4.86
CA SER A 129 25.33 16.74 3.85
C SER A 129 24.33 17.02 2.71
N SER A 130 23.24 16.25 2.61
CA SER A 130 22.16 16.43 1.63
C SER A 130 20.92 17.12 2.22
N GLY A 131 20.97 17.57 3.48
CA GLY A 131 19.87 18.21 4.18
C GLY A 131 18.77 17.22 4.58
N ARG A 132 19.15 16.00 4.97
CA ARG A 132 18.20 14.95 5.40
C ARG A 132 18.46 14.51 6.82
N ILE A 133 17.38 14.29 7.55
CA ILE A 133 17.39 13.65 8.86
C ILE A 133 17.56 12.15 8.67
N ILE A 134 18.72 11.62 9.04
CA ILE A 134 19.07 10.20 8.88
C ILE A 134 19.08 9.42 10.21
N HIS A 135 19.27 10.11 11.33
CA HIS A 135 19.36 9.51 12.67
C HIS A 135 18.49 10.29 13.67
N PRO A 136 17.16 10.37 13.48
CA PRO A 136 16.31 11.09 14.41
C PRO A 136 16.37 10.43 15.79
N THR A 137 16.33 11.26 16.83
CA THR A 137 16.30 10.82 18.22
C THR A 137 15.08 9.92 18.48
N HIS A 138 15.13 9.14 19.55
CA HIS A 138 13.99 8.33 19.97
C HIS A 138 12.74 9.21 20.22
N GLU A 139 12.94 10.40 20.79
CA GLU A 139 11.88 11.35 21.11
C GLU A 139 11.22 11.94 19.85
N LEU A 140 12.01 12.42 18.89
CA LEU A 140 11.48 12.90 17.60
C LEU A 140 10.74 11.79 16.86
N ARG A 141 11.30 10.58 16.85
CA ARG A 141 10.66 9.44 16.21
C ARG A 141 9.33 9.13 16.88
N LYS A 142 9.28 9.04 18.20
CA LYS A 142 8.02 8.79 18.92
C LYS A 142 6.98 9.87 18.64
N ALA A 143 7.37 11.15 18.67
CA ALA A 143 6.48 12.26 18.38
C ALA A 143 5.89 12.20 16.96
N VAL A 144 6.66 11.70 15.98
CA VAL A 144 6.17 11.44 14.62
C VAL A 144 5.14 10.31 14.59
N PHE A 145 5.33 9.22 15.35
CA PHE A 145 4.32 8.16 15.48
C PHE A 145 3.03 8.69 16.14
N ASP A 146 3.16 9.43 17.24
CA ASP A 146 2.03 10.01 17.96
C ASP A 146 1.22 10.96 17.04
N TRP A 147 1.92 11.84 16.29
CA TRP A 147 1.29 12.73 15.31
C TRP A 147 0.57 11.96 14.19
N PHE A 148 1.21 10.92 13.66
CA PHE A 148 0.64 10.09 12.60
C PHE A 148 -0.66 9.43 13.05
N LEU A 149 -0.69 8.83 14.25
CA LEU A 149 -1.87 8.17 14.79
C LEU A 149 -3.00 9.16 15.08
N GLU A 150 -2.68 10.32 15.67
CA GLU A 150 -3.66 11.37 15.95
C GLU A 150 -4.30 11.88 14.65
N ALA A 151 -3.50 12.05 13.60
CA ALA A 151 -3.99 12.45 12.28
C ALA A 151 -4.89 11.38 11.63
N LEU A 152 -4.69 10.09 11.92
CA LEU A 152 -5.52 9.00 11.41
C LEU A 152 -6.72 8.66 12.29
N SER A 153 -6.84 9.25 13.50
CA SER A 153 -7.94 9.00 14.42
C SER A 153 -9.34 9.09 13.80
N PRO A 154 -9.66 9.98 12.83
CA PRO A 154 -10.98 10.00 12.20
C PRO A 154 -11.28 8.75 11.38
N LEU A 155 -10.28 8.14 10.73
CA LEU A 155 -10.46 6.87 10.02
C LEU A 155 -10.69 5.73 11.02
N GLY A 156 -9.96 5.72 12.14
CA GLY A 156 -10.15 4.74 13.22
C GLY A 156 -11.55 4.82 13.83
N GLN A 157 -12.01 6.03 14.17
CA GLN A 157 -13.34 6.28 14.73
C GLN A 157 -14.47 5.89 13.76
N ALA A 158 -14.26 6.06 12.45
CA ALA A 158 -15.21 5.65 11.43
C ALA A 158 -15.17 4.14 11.10
N GLY A 159 -14.28 3.37 11.72
CA GLY A 159 -14.08 1.95 11.39
C GLY A 159 -13.49 1.71 9.99
N LYS A 160 -12.76 2.70 9.45
CA LYS A 160 -12.23 2.70 8.08
C LYS A 160 -10.71 2.63 7.99
N LEU A 161 -10.01 2.61 9.12
CA LEU A 161 -8.56 2.35 9.14
C LEU A 161 -8.32 0.84 9.05
N GLY A 162 -7.80 0.37 7.91
CA GLY A 162 -7.50 -1.03 7.65
C GLY A 162 -6.21 -1.48 8.32
N ALA A 163 -5.06 -1.12 7.75
CA ALA A 163 -3.74 -1.44 8.32
C ALA A 163 -2.77 -0.28 8.12
N VAL A 164 -1.79 -0.15 9.02
CA VAL A 164 -0.62 0.71 8.80
C VAL A 164 0.48 -0.13 8.15
N LEU A 165 0.90 0.27 6.95
CA LEU A 165 1.96 -0.40 6.20
C LEU A 165 3.34 0.14 6.62
N LEU A 166 4.16 -0.73 7.20
CA LEU A 166 5.58 -0.53 7.45
C LEU A 166 6.41 -1.18 6.34
N GLN A 167 6.59 -0.46 5.24
CA GLN A 167 7.52 -0.87 4.18
C GLN A 167 8.93 -0.37 4.49
N PHE A 168 9.86 -1.28 4.76
CA PHE A 168 11.25 -0.97 5.07
C PHE A 168 12.11 -0.79 3.81
N PRO A 169 13.19 0.00 3.89
CA PRO A 169 14.08 0.25 2.75
C PRO A 169 14.92 -0.99 2.41
N PRO A 170 15.41 -1.09 1.16
CA PRO A 170 16.25 -2.21 0.73
C PRO A 170 17.60 -2.30 1.45
N TYR A 171 18.08 -1.20 2.05
CA TYR A 171 19.33 -1.20 2.83
C TYR A 171 19.13 -1.62 4.30
N MET A 172 17.89 -1.89 4.74
CA MET A 172 17.63 -2.44 6.07
C MET A 172 17.67 -3.97 6.00
N THR A 173 18.82 -4.54 6.33
CA THR A 173 19.03 -5.98 6.39
C THR A 173 18.58 -6.58 7.72
N ALA A 174 18.41 -7.90 7.73
CA ALA A 174 18.00 -8.63 8.91
C ALA A 174 19.13 -8.64 9.95
N SER A 175 18.83 -8.12 11.15
CA SER A 175 19.77 -8.04 12.27
C SER A 175 19.00 -7.89 13.59
N PRO A 176 19.62 -8.16 14.75
CA PRO A 176 18.98 -7.94 16.05
C PRO A 176 18.42 -6.51 16.21
N ARG A 177 19.24 -5.50 15.88
CA ARG A 177 18.83 -4.09 15.93
C ARG A 177 17.65 -3.77 15.02
N ALA A 178 17.58 -4.39 13.85
CA ALA A 178 16.47 -4.21 12.93
C ALA A 178 15.18 -4.83 13.49
N ARG A 179 15.27 -6.03 14.10
CA ARG A 179 14.14 -6.69 14.76
C ARG A 179 13.64 -5.90 15.96
N ASP A 180 14.53 -5.38 16.80
CA ASP A 180 14.17 -4.51 17.93
C ASP A 180 13.40 -3.28 17.44
N TYR A 181 13.82 -2.72 16.31
CA TYR A 181 13.11 -1.60 15.72
C TYR A 181 11.71 -1.97 15.20
N ILE A 182 11.55 -3.14 14.58
CA ILE A 182 10.25 -3.64 14.13
C ILE A 182 9.33 -3.82 15.34
N ARG A 183 9.81 -4.46 16.42
CA ARG A 183 9.04 -4.60 17.68
C ARG A 183 8.60 -3.24 18.22
N TYR A 184 9.53 -2.29 18.30
CA TYR A 184 9.24 -0.92 18.74
C TYR A 184 8.18 -0.23 17.86
N ALA A 185 8.35 -0.27 16.54
CA ALA A 185 7.44 0.40 15.60
C ALA A 185 6.03 -0.22 15.63
N VAL A 186 5.93 -1.55 15.66
CA VAL A 186 4.62 -2.24 15.76
C VAL A 186 3.96 -1.95 17.11
N GLN A 187 4.72 -1.95 18.20
CA GLN A 187 4.18 -1.65 19.54
C GLN A 187 3.61 -0.23 19.63
N LEU A 188 4.24 0.76 18.99
CA LEU A 188 3.72 2.13 18.95
C LEU A 188 2.44 2.27 18.11
N LEU A 189 2.19 1.36 17.16
CA LEU A 189 1.01 1.40 16.30
C LEU A 189 -0.20 0.65 16.88
N LYS A 190 -0.02 -0.11 17.97
CA LYS A 190 -1.14 -0.77 18.64
C LYS A 190 -2.17 0.25 19.13
N PRO A 191 -3.48 -0.08 19.06
CA PRO A 191 -4.05 -1.39 18.71
C PRO A 191 -4.31 -1.61 17.20
N HIS A 192 -3.84 -0.73 16.32
CA HIS A 192 -4.16 -0.82 14.89
C HIS A 192 -3.44 -2.00 14.21
N PRO A 193 -4.08 -2.65 13.21
CA PRO A 193 -3.42 -3.68 12.41
C PRO A 193 -2.18 -3.11 11.69
N VAL A 194 -1.11 -3.90 11.66
CA VAL A 194 0.15 -3.53 11.02
C VAL A 194 0.49 -4.57 9.96
N ALA A 195 0.88 -4.10 8.77
CA ALA A 195 1.45 -4.92 7.73
C ALA A 195 2.93 -4.54 7.55
N VAL A 196 3.84 -5.52 7.54
CA VAL A 196 5.28 -5.31 7.44
C VAL A 196 5.79 -5.85 6.13
N GLU A 197 6.52 -5.01 5.41
CA GLU A 197 7.06 -5.35 4.11
C GLU A 197 8.57 -5.14 4.07
N PHE A 198 9.26 -6.20 3.67
CA PHE A 198 10.71 -6.21 3.53
C PHE A 198 11.11 -5.95 2.09
N ARG A 199 12.31 -5.39 1.92
CA ARG A 199 12.89 -5.08 0.60
C ARG A 199 14.29 -5.64 0.42
N HIS A 200 14.72 -6.53 1.33
CA HIS A 200 16.04 -7.14 1.28
C HIS A 200 15.94 -8.65 1.50
N ALA A 201 16.59 -9.43 0.63
CA ALA A 201 16.54 -10.90 0.61
C ALA A 201 17.02 -11.54 1.91
N SER A 202 17.88 -10.84 2.67
CA SER A 202 18.32 -11.30 3.99
C SER A 202 17.17 -11.61 4.94
N TRP A 203 15.96 -11.08 4.76
CA TRP A 203 14.82 -11.40 5.64
C TRP A 203 14.14 -12.73 5.31
N VAL A 204 14.48 -13.34 4.18
CA VAL A 204 13.74 -14.49 3.62
C VAL A 204 14.63 -15.63 3.13
N THR A 205 15.94 -15.56 3.38
CA THR A 205 16.90 -16.58 2.93
C THR A 205 17.17 -17.62 4.02
N GLY A 206 16.97 -18.90 3.71
CA GLY A 206 17.26 -20.01 4.63
C GLY A 206 16.42 -19.94 5.91
N ASP A 207 17.04 -20.25 7.05
CA ASP A 207 16.38 -20.27 8.37
C ASP A 207 15.88 -18.89 8.84
N GLU A 208 16.38 -17.82 8.22
CA GLU A 208 16.02 -16.44 8.55
C GLU A 208 14.56 -16.11 8.23
N PHE A 209 13.96 -16.81 7.25
CA PHE A 209 12.55 -16.64 6.94
C PHE A 209 11.66 -17.08 8.11
N SER A 210 11.95 -18.23 8.72
CA SER A 210 11.22 -18.75 9.87
C SER A 210 11.32 -17.82 11.08
N GLN A 211 12.50 -17.23 11.32
CA GLN A 211 12.68 -16.24 12.38
C GLN A 211 11.89 -14.95 12.11
N THR A 212 11.83 -14.53 10.85
CA THR A 212 11.08 -13.35 10.43
C THR A 212 9.58 -13.56 10.59
N THR A 213 9.03 -14.70 10.17
CA THR A 213 7.61 -15.01 10.34
C THR A 213 7.24 -15.15 11.82
N GLN A 214 8.07 -15.82 12.62
CA GLN A 214 7.86 -15.95 14.07
C GLN A 214 7.83 -14.58 14.76
N LEU A 215 8.75 -13.68 14.41
CA LEU A 215 8.73 -12.30 14.93
C LEU A 215 7.40 -11.60 14.62
N LEU A 216 6.89 -11.73 13.39
CA LEU A 216 5.64 -11.09 13.00
C LEU A 216 4.42 -11.72 13.67
N GLU A 217 4.43 -13.04 13.86
CA GLU A 217 3.40 -13.77 14.62
C GLU A 217 3.34 -13.31 16.08
N GLU A 218 4.49 -13.23 16.76
CA GLU A 218 4.60 -12.71 18.13
C GLU A 218 4.06 -11.28 18.25
N LEU A 219 4.24 -10.48 17.21
CA LEU A 219 3.79 -9.09 17.17
C LEU A 219 2.32 -8.94 16.74
N GLY A 220 1.70 -10.00 16.20
CA GLY A 220 0.38 -9.95 15.57
C GLY A 220 0.35 -9.14 14.27
N ALA A 221 1.49 -8.96 13.62
CA ALA A 221 1.63 -8.18 12.38
C ALA A 221 1.55 -9.09 11.14
N ALA A 222 1.00 -8.57 10.05
CA ALA A 222 0.91 -9.28 8.77
C ALA A 222 2.21 -9.17 7.97
N TYR A 223 2.74 -10.29 7.51
CA TYR A 223 3.76 -10.32 6.46
C TYR A 223 3.15 -9.88 5.13
N VAL A 224 3.77 -8.89 4.48
CA VAL A 224 3.35 -8.46 3.15
C VAL A 224 4.00 -9.36 2.11
N CYS A 225 3.17 -10.17 1.46
CA CYS A 225 3.57 -10.94 0.28
C CYS A 225 3.71 -10.00 -0.91
N VAL A 226 4.79 -10.11 -1.68
CA VAL A 226 5.07 -9.18 -2.78
C VAL A 226 5.22 -9.90 -4.11
N ASP A 227 4.70 -9.30 -5.18
CA ASP A 227 5.09 -9.63 -6.54
C ASP A 227 5.98 -8.52 -7.12
N GLU A 228 7.23 -8.88 -7.36
CA GLU A 228 8.31 -8.04 -7.87
C GLU A 228 8.96 -8.72 -9.10
N PRO A 229 9.86 -8.04 -9.84
CA PRO A 229 10.54 -8.64 -10.99
C PRO A 229 11.27 -9.95 -10.63
N ARG A 230 11.37 -10.89 -11.57
CA ARG A 230 12.07 -12.18 -11.35
C ARG A 230 13.55 -12.04 -11.69
N ILE A 231 14.29 -11.23 -10.92
CA ILE A 231 15.74 -11.03 -11.11
C ILE A 231 16.52 -11.40 -9.85
N ALA A 232 17.70 -11.98 -10.04
CA ALA A 232 18.63 -12.25 -8.95
C ALA A 232 19.21 -10.92 -8.42
N SER A 233 18.65 -10.42 -7.32
CA SER A 233 19.10 -9.20 -6.67
C SER A 233 18.77 -9.29 -5.18
N PRO A 234 19.66 -8.80 -4.29
CA PRO A 234 19.37 -8.78 -2.85
C PRO A 234 18.21 -7.85 -2.51
N THR A 235 17.79 -6.96 -3.41
CA THR A 235 16.72 -5.98 -3.18
C THR A 235 15.44 -6.28 -3.96
N VAL A 236 15.32 -7.53 -4.42
CA VAL A 236 14.16 -8.06 -5.12
C VAL A 236 13.77 -9.34 -4.41
N LEU A 237 12.59 -9.38 -3.84
CA LEU A 237 12.15 -10.55 -3.09
C LEU A 237 11.51 -11.59 -4.02
N PRO A 238 11.76 -12.89 -3.78
CA PRO A 238 10.97 -13.95 -4.39
C PRO A 238 9.49 -13.85 -3.95
N PRO A 239 8.54 -14.40 -4.73
CA PRO A 239 7.10 -14.37 -4.45
C PRO A 239 6.74 -15.34 -3.31
N ILE A 240 7.22 -15.04 -2.11
CA ILE A 240 6.98 -15.84 -0.92
C ILE A 240 5.59 -15.52 -0.36
N VAL A 241 4.85 -16.57 -0.03
CA VAL A 241 3.50 -16.51 0.52
C VAL A 241 3.54 -16.93 1.97
N ALA A 242 3.16 -16.02 2.88
CA ALA A 242 3.07 -16.29 4.31
C ALA A 242 1.91 -15.54 4.94
N CYS A 243 1.26 -16.18 5.91
CA CYS A 243 0.22 -15.62 6.74
C CYS A 243 0.69 -15.67 8.20
N THR A 244 1.04 -14.51 8.77
CA THR A 244 1.62 -14.41 10.12
C THR A 244 0.64 -13.90 11.17
N THR A 245 -0.61 -13.62 10.80
CA THR A 245 -1.68 -13.26 11.74
C THR A 245 -3.04 -13.72 11.20
N PRO A 246 -3.93 -14.29 12.04
CA PRO A 246 -5.22 -14.80 11.58
C PRO A 246 -6.20 -13.68 11.19
N SER A 247 -5.92 -12.42 11.55
CA SER A 247 -6.80 -11.29 11.25
C SER A 247 -6.61 -10.73 9.84
N LEU A 248 -5.40 -10.83 9.28
CA LEU A 248 -5.00 -10.06 8.11
C LEU A 248 -3.92 -10.78 7.30
N ALA A 249 -4.19 -11.02 6.01
CA ALA A 249 -3.19 -11.29 5.00
C ALA A 249 -3.08 -10.11 4.03
N TYR A 250 -1.88 -9.85 3.52
CA TYR A 250 -1.59 -8.65 2.73
C TYR A 250 -0.69 -8.99 1.53
N VAL A 251 -1.12 -8.63 0.33
CA VAL A 251 -0.39 -8.88 -0.93
C VAL A 251 -0.21 -7.56 -1.69
N ARG A 252 1.00 -7.25 -2.14
CA ARG A 252 1.31 -6.06 -2.95
C ARG A 252 1.94 -6.43 -4.30
N PHE A 253 1.37 -5.92 -5.38
CA PHE A 253 1.85 -6.12 -6.75
C PHE A 253 2.60 -4.89 -7.24
N HIS A 254 3.93 -4.98 -7.38
CA HIS A 254 4.77 -3.86 -7.80
C HIS A 254 5.01 -3.79 -9.31
N GLY A 255 4.65 -4.84 -10.05
CA GLY A 255 5.05 -5.03 -11.43
C GLY A 255 6.36 -5.79 -11.56
N ARG A 256 6.59 -6.39 -12.74
CA ARG A 256 7.79 -7.19 -13.03
C ARG A 256 8.77 -6.47 -13.98
N ASN A 257 8.74 -5.13 -14.00
CA ASN A 257 9.63 -4.34 -14.85
C ASN A 257 11.07 -4.34 -14.28
N SER A 258 11.91 -5.26 -14.76
CA SER A 258 13.32 -5.34 -14.38
C SER A 258 14.14 -4.13 -14.83
N ALA A 259 13.78 -3.50 -15.95
CA ALA A 259 14.54 -2.40 -16.54
C ALA A 259 14.48 -1.12 -15.69
N THR A 260 13.35 -0.87 -15.01
CA THR A 260 13.15 0.34 -14.19
C THR A 260 13.33 0.12 -12.69
N TRP A 261 13.41 -1.13 -12.22
CA TRP A 261 13.40 -1.46 -10.79
C TRP A 261 14.48 -0.74 -9.98
N ASN A 262 15.72 -0.80 -10.45
CA ASN A 262 16.88 -0.14 -9.84
C ASN A 262 17.33 1.14 -10.57
N ALA A 263 16.57 1.57 -11.58
CA ALA A 263 16.91 2.76 -12.35
C ALA A 263 16.54 4.04 -11.59
N LYS A 264 17.31 5.12 -11.86
CA LYS A 264 16.89 6.48 -11.48
C LYS A 264 15.72 6.89 -12.37
N THR A 265 14.50 6.73 -11.87
CA THR A 265 13.26 7.18 -12.52
C THR A 265 12.84 8.56 -12.03
N ARG A 266 12.03 9.29 -12.80
CA ARG A 266 11.55 10.63 -12.42
C ARG A 266 10.46 10.56 -11.34
N SER A 267 9.77 9.44 -11.25
CA SER A 267 8.71 9.19 -10.26
C SER A 267 8.65 7.72 -9.84
N ALA A 268 7.92 7.46 -8.75
CA ALA A 268 7.58 6.10 -8.33
C ALA A 268 6.70 5.39 -9.37
N ALA A 269 5.74 6.09 -9.98
CA ALA A 269 4.89 5.53 -11.03
C ALA A 269 5.69 5.03 -12.24
N GLU A 270 6.72 5.77 -12.67
CA GLU A 270 7.62 5.31 -13.75
C GLU A 270 8.39 4.04 -13.37
N ARG A 271 8.82 3.91 -12.10
CA ARG A 271 9.51 2.70 -11.61
C ARG A 271 8.62 1.48 -11.73
N PHE A 272 7.35 1.62 -11.35
CA PHE A 272 6.35 0.54 -11.36
C PHE A 272 5.52 0.51 -12.65
N ARG A 273 6.02 1.09 -13.75
CA ARG A 273 5.35 1.07 -15.06
C ARG A 273 5.35 -0.34 -15.63
N TYR A 274 4.31 -1.10 -15.28
CA TYR A 274 4.13 -2.47 -15.70
C TYR A 274 2.65 -2.81 -15.74
N ARG A 275 2.15 -3.34 -16.85
CA ARG A 275 0.79 -3.86 -16.94
C ARG A 275 0.87 -5.38 -16.93
N TYR A 276 0.36 -5.99 -15.87
CA TYR A 276 0.34 -7.44 -15.75
C TYR A 276 -0.52 -8.07 -16.85
N LYS A 277 -0.08 -9.23 -17.33
CA LYS A 277 -0.87 -10.12 -18.20
C LYS A 277 -1.70 -11.07 -17.35
N ASP A 278 -2.81 -11.56 -17.88
CA ASP A 278 -3.68 -12.50 -17.17
C ASP A 278 -2.94 -13.77 -16.71
N ALA A 279 -2.00 -14.28 -17.51
CA ALA A 279 -1.19 -15.43 -17.15
C ALA A 279 -0.37 -15.19 -15.87
N GLU A 280 0.16 -13.97 -15.70
CA GLU A 280 0.98 -13.58 -14.54
C GLU A 280 0.11 -13.37 -13.30
N LEU A 281 -1.10 -12.84 -13.48
CA LEU A 281 -2.08 -12.71 -12.39
C LEU A 281 -2.60 -14.08 -11.93
N ARG A 282 -2.81 -15.02 -12.87
CA ARG A 282 -3.24 -16.39 -12.55
C ARG A 282 -2.26 -17.15 -11.67
N GLU A 283 -0.95 -16.85 -11.73
CA GLU A 283 0.05 -17.40 -10.80
C GLU A 283 -0.28 -17.11 -9.33
N TRP A 284 -1.01 -16.03 -9.06
CA TRP A 284 -1.36 -15.58 -7.71
C TRP A 284 -2.76 -16.00 -7.24
N VAL A 285 -3.60 -16.60 -8.08
CA VAL A 285 -4.95 -17.04 -7.68
C VAL A 285 -4.86 -18.05 -6.55
N ASP A 286 -4.16 -19.17 -6.72
CA ASP A 286 -4.02 -20.18 -5.68
C ASP A 286 -3.33 -19.64 -4.41
N PRO A 287 -2.22 -18.88 -4.49
CA PRO A 287 -1.67 -18.16 -3.34
C PRO A 287 -2.67 -17.31 -2.56
N ILE A 288 -3.44 -16.47 -3.25
CA ILE A 288 -4.42 -15.57 -2.62
C ILE A 288 -5.54 -16.37 -1.96
N MET A 289 -6.04 -17.42 -2.63
CA MET A 289 -7.06 -18.31 -2.07
C MET A 289 -6.56 -19.06 -0.84
N ARG A 290 -5.29 -19.50 -0.82
CA ARG A 290 -4.68 -20.07 0.39
C ARG A 290 -4.63 -19.07 1.53
N LEU A 291 -4.18 -17.84 1.28
CA LEU A 291 -4.16 -16.78 2.28
C LEU A 291 -5.56 -16.48 2.82
N ALA A 292 -6.57 -16.42 1.94
CA ALA A 292 -7.98 -16.24 2.34
C ALA A 292 -8.52 -17.40 3.19
N GLY A 293 -7.93 -18.59 3.10
CA GLY A 293 -8.24 -19.71 3.99
C GLY A 293 -7.61 -19.61 5.38
N LEU A 294 -6.55 -18.81 5.54
CA LEU A 294 -5.75 -18.69 6.76
C LEU A 294 -6.04 -17.41 7.57
N ALA A 295 -6.44 -16.33 6.90
CA ALA A 295 -6.76 -15.04 7.52
C ALA A 295 -8.26 -14.68 7.36
N GLU A 296 -8.78 -13.88 8.28
CA GLU A 296 -10.15 -13.35 8.21
C GLU A 296 -10.37 -12.49 6.95
N THR A 297 -9.41 -11.62 6.65
CA THR A 297 -9.41 -10.79 5.45
C THR A 297 -8.06 -10.82 4.74
N THR A 298 -8.07 -11.04 3.43
CA THR A 298 -6.91 -10.95 2.55
C THR A 298 -7.03 -9.71 1.68
N HIS A 299 -6.07 -8.80 1.79
CA HIS A 299 -5.99 -7.61 0.95
C HIS A 299 -5.00 -7.79 -0.18
N VAL A 300 -5.42 -7.42 -1.39
CA VAL A 300 -4.65 -7.55 -2.64
C VAL A 300 -4.52 -6.18 -3.29
N LEU A 301 -3.34 -5.57 -3.19
CA LEU A 301 -3.13 -4.17 -3.57
C LEU A 301 -2.18 -4.04 -4.76
N PHE A 302 -2.62 -3.31 -5.78
CA PHE A 302 -1.84 -3.04 -7.00
C PHE A 302 -1.08 -1.72 -6.89
N ASN A 303 0.25 -1.79 -6.88
CA ASN A 303 1.16 -0.64 -6.77
C ASN A 303 1.77 -0.20 -8.11
N ASN A 304 1.44 -0.89 -9.21
CA ASN A 304 1.81 -0.52 -10.57
C ASN A 304 0.98 0.67 -11.11
N CYS A 305 0.91 1.76 -10.34
CA CYS A 305 0.02 2.91 -10.54
C CYS A 305 0.45 3.86 -11.68
N TYR A 306 1.03 3.33 -12.75
CA TYR A 306 1.30 4.11 -13.97
C TYR A 306 0.08 4.10 -14.89
N GLY A 307 -0.44 5.28 -15.23
CA GLY A 307 -1.64 5.40 -16.05
C GLY A 307 -2.82 4.65 -15.42
N ASP A 308 -3.54 3.88 -16.23
CA ASP A 308 -4.69 3.09 -15.79
C ASP A 308 -4.34 1.62 -15.46
N TYR A 309 -3.06 1.28 -15.29
CA TYR A 309 -2.62 -0.11 -15.17
C TYR A 309 -3.08 -0.77 -13.87
N ALA A 310 -2.82 -0.16 -12.73
CA ALA A 310 -3.23 -0.68 -11.42
C ALA A 310 -4.75 -0.92 -11.33
N PRO A 311 -5.65 0.04 -11.64
CA PRO A 311 -7.09 -0.22 -11.56
C PRO A 311 -7.56 -1.26 -12.58
N LYS A 312 -6.96 -1.35 -13.78
CA LYS A 312 -7.27 -2.42 -14.74
C LYS A 312 -6.84 -3.79 -14.23
N ASN A 313 -5.62 -3.91 -13.72
CA ASN A 313 -5.12 -5.18 -13.18
C ASN A 313 -5.85 -5.61 -11.90
N ALA A 314 -6.25 -4.66 -11.04
CA ALA A 314 -7.09 -4.92 -9.88
C ALA A 314 -8.45 -5.53 -10.30
N ARG A 315 -9.12 -4.94 -11.31
CA ARG A 315 -10.36 -5.52 -11.85
C ARG A 315 -10.18 -6.89 -12.50
N GLN A 316 -9.09 -7.08 -13.23
CA GLN A 316 -8.76 -8.40 -13.80
C GLN A 316 -8.56 -9.44 -12.69
N MET A 317 -7.87 -9.09 -11.60
CA MET A 317 -7.70 -9.97 -10.46
C MET A 317 -9.03 -10.28 -9.77
N MET A 318 -9.92 -9.29 -9.59
CA MET A 318 -11.27 -9.53 -9.06
C MET A 318 -12.05 -10.53 -9.92
N PHE A 319 -11.95 -10.42 -11.24
CA PHE A 319 -12.56 -11.40 -12.16
C PHE A 319 -11.95 -12.80 -12.01
N LEU A 320 -10.62 -12.90 -11.94
CA LEU A 320 -9.92 -14.19 -11.77
C LEU A 320 -10.20 -14.86 -10.42
N LEU A 321 -10.57 -14.10 -9.40
CA LEU A 321 -10.92 -14.57 -8.06
C LEU A 321 -12.44 -14.74 -7.85
N ASP A 322 -13.25 -14.57 -8.89
CA ASP A 322 -14.72 -14.67 -8.84
C ASP A 322 -15.35 -13.72 -7.80
N LEU A 323 -14.77 -12.52 -7.65
CA LEU A 323 -15.25 -11.47 -6.73
C LEU A 323 -16.19 -10.48 -7.44
N MET A 324 -16.37 -10.64 -8.74
CA MET A 324 -17.29 -9.84 -9.53
C MET A 324 -18.66 -10.50 -9.42
N HIS A 325 -19.57 -9.92 -8.64
CA HIS A 325 -20.96 -10.37 -8.68
C HIS A 325 -21.59 -9.96 -10.02
N GLU A 326 -22.23 -10.91 -10.69
CA GLU A 326 -23.23 -10.59 -11.70
C GLU A 326 -24.42 -9.88 -11.04
N PRO A 327 -25.08 -8.97 -11.77
CA PRO A 327 -26.02 -7.98 -11.23
C PRO A 327 -27.20 -8.54 -10.44
#